data_AF-A0A354WH18-F1
#
_entry.id   AF-A0A354WH18-F1
#
_cell.length_a   1.000
_cell.length_b   1.000
_cell.length_c   1.000
_cell.angle_alpha   90.00
_cell.angle_beta   90.00
_cell.angle_gamma   90.00
#
_symmetry.space_group_name_H-M   'P 1'
#
loop_
_entity.id
_entity.type
_entity.pdbx_description
1 polymer ?
#
loop_
_entity_poly.entity_id
_entity_poly.type
_entity_poly.pdbx_seq_one_letter_code
_entity_poly.pdbx_strand_id
1 'polypeptide(L)'
;MDKIKFATVWLAGCSGCHMSFLDLDEWLFDLAEKVDVVFSPVGCDLKEYPENVDVCLVEGAVANEENLELLYQVRKRTKLLISFGDCAVTANVPAMRNMLGSTEPVLKRCYLELSDIGAQLPNEPGIVPELLERVRPIHELVDIDIFLPGCPPSADRIKSAIAPLLEGKMPVMEGREMIKFG
;
A
#
# COMPACT_ATOMS: atom_id res chain seq x y z
N MET A 1 -28.79 -5.88 -0.35
CA MET A 1 -27.76 -5.24 0.47
C MET A 1 -26.79 -4.58 -0.49
N ASP A 2 -26.41 -3.34 -0.19
CA ASP A 2 -25.40 -2.66 -1.00
C ASP A 2 -24.06 -3.37 -0.83
N LYS A 3 -23.30 -3.50 -1.92
CA LYS A 3 -21.97 -4.10 -1.90
C LYS A 3 -21.02 -3.20 -1.10
N ILE A 4 -20.03 -3.82 -0.45
CA ILE A 4 -18.98 -3.11 0.28
C ILE A 4 -18.12 -2.34 -0.72
N LYS A 5 -17.92 -1.04 -0.51
CA LYS A 5 -16.98 -0.26 -1.32
C LYS A 5 -15.56 -0.59 -0.90
N PHE A 6 -14.88 -1.36 -1.74
CA PHE A 6 -13.55 -1.88 -1.49
C PHE A 6 -12.52 -1.16 -2.36
N ALA A 7 -11.41 -0.78 -1.76
CA ALA A 7 -10.31 -0.15 -2.47
C ALA A 7 -8.96 -0.79 -2.13
N THR A 8 -8.01 -0.65 -3.04
CA THR A 8 -6.61 -0.95 -2.77
C THR A 8 -5.72 0.16 -3.33
N VAL A 9 -4.55 0.38 -2.72
CA VAL A 9 -3.65 1.49 -3.05
C VAL A 9 -2.20 1.03 -3.07
N TRP A 10 -1.41 1.58 -4.01
CA TRP A 10 0.06 1.47 -4.04
C TRP A 10 0.70 2.78 -3.60
N LEU A 11 1.57 2.70 -2.62
CA LEU A 11 2.52 3.75 -2.26
C LEU A 11 3.93 3.29 -2.67
N ALA A 12 4.96 3.49 -1.84
CA ALA A 12 6.30 2.97 -2.06
C ALA A 12 6.37 1.45 -1.73
N GLY A 13 5.85 0.64 -2.66
CA GLY A 13 5.85 -0.83 -2.60
C GLY A 13 6.42 -1.46 -3.86
N CYS A 14 6.38 -2.79 -3.92
CA CYS A 14 6.86 -3.56 -5.06
C CYS A 14 5.74 -4.20 -5.89
N SER A 15 4.46 -3.92 -5.57
CA SER A 15 3.24 -4.58 -6.06
C SER A 15 3.06 -6.03 -5.60
N GLY A 16 4.03 -6.59 -4.86
CA GLY A 16 4.00 -7.98 -4.41
C GLY A 16 2.82 -8.31 -3.50
N CYS A 17 2.32 -7.35 -2.71
CA CYS A 17 1.15 -7.61 -1.87
C CYS A 17 -0.10 -7.73 -2.74
N HIS A 18 -0.25 -6.88 -3.75
CA HIS A 18 -1.31 -7.03 -4.73
C HIS A 18 -1.21 -8.32 -5.55
N MET A 19 -0.01 -8.77 -5.90
CA MET A 19 0.15 -10.07 -6.56
C MET A 19 -0.31 -11.22 -5.65
N SER A 20 0.04 -11.20 -4.36
CA SER A 20 -0.47 -12.22 -3.43
C SER A 20 -1.97 -12.09 -3.14
N PHE A 21 -2.55 -10.90 -3.29
CA PHE A 21 -4.00 -10.74 -3.33
C PHE A 21 -4.61 -11.36 -4.59
N LEU A 22 -3.94 -11.27 -5.75
CA LEU A 22 -4.39 -11.93 -6.97
C LEU A 22 -4.23 -13.47 -6.90
N ASP A 23 -3.27 -13.97 -6.12
CA ASP A 23 -3.13 -15.40 -5.76
C ASP A 23 -4.28 -15.93 -4.88
N LEU A 24 -5.34 -15.14 -4.64
CA LEU A 24 -6.61 -15.64 -4.10
C LEU A 24 -7.39 -16.48 -5.12
N ASP A 25 -6.94 -16.48 -6.39
CA ASP A 25 -7.42 -17.32 -7.47
C ASP A 25 -8.96 -17.30 -7.59
N GLU A 26 -9.63 -18.45 -7.48
CA GLU A 26 -11.08 -18.55 -7.65
C GLU A 26 -11.86 -17.78 -6.58
N TRP A 27 -11.27 -17.53 -5.42
CA TRP A 27 -11.95 -16.78 -4.36
C TRP A 27 -12.15 -15.30 -4.71
N LEU A 28 -11.42 -14.77 -5.70
CA LEU A 28 -11.68 -13.42 -6.22
C LEU A 28 -13.08 -13.29 -6.82
N PHE A 29 -13.63 -14.36 -7.40
CA PHE A 29 -15.00 -14.35 -7.90
C PHE A 29 -16.01 -14.24 -6.74
N ASP A 30 -15.80 -14.98 -5.65
CA ASP A 30 -16.61 -14.87 -4.44
C ASP A 30 -16.53 -13.47 -3.83
N LEU A 31 -15.33 -12.87 -3.82
CA LEU A 31 -15.12 -11.50 -3.35
C LEU A 31 -15.89 -10.50 -4.22
N ALA A 32 -15.83 -10.62 -5.55
CA ALA A 32 -16.49 -9.72 -6.51
C ALA A 32 -18.03 -9.75 -6.39
N GLU A 33 -18.62 -10.84 -5.89
CA GLU A 33 -20.06 -10.88 -5.57
C GLU A 33 -20.43 -9.97 -4.39
N LYS A 34 -19.50 -9.75 -3.46
CA LYS A 34 -19.74 -9.01 -2.19
C LYS A 34 -19.24 -7.57 -2.21
N VAL A 35 -18.24 -7.26 -3.04
CA VAL A 35 -17.60 -5.94 -3.06
C VAL A 35 -17.79 -5.23 -4.39
N ASP A 36 -17.80 -3.91 -4.31
CA ASP A 36 -17.63 -3.01 -5.44
C ASP A 36 -16.21 -2.44 -5.37
N VAL A 37 -15.36 -2.77 -6.37
CA VAL A 37 -13.97 -2.31 -6.41
C VAL A 37 -13.94 -0.89 -6.97
N VAL A 38 -13.93 0.08 -6.06
CA VAL A 38 -14.10 1.50 -6.39
C VAL A 38 -12.79 2.24 -6.65
N PHE A 39 -11.65 1.63 -6.29
CA PHE A 39 -10.32 2.15 -6.61
C PHE A 39 -9.29 1.04 -6.45
N SER A 40 -8.45 0.82 -7.45
CA SER A 40 -7.34 -0.13 -7.40
C SER A 40 -6.35 0.18 -8.51
N PRO A 41 -5.03 0.15 -8.26
CA PRO A 41 -4.03 0.20 -9.32
C PRO A 41 -4.15 -0.94 -10.33
N VAL A 42 -4.80 -2.05 -9.95
CA VAL A 42 -5.02 -3.24 -10.78
C VAL A 42 -6.51 -3.58 -10.85
N GLY A 43 -7.10 -3.48 -12.04
CA GLY A 43 -8.50 -3.86 -12.29
C GLY A 43 -9.55 -2.77 -12.07
N CYS A 44 -9.15 -1.50 -11.88
CA CYS A 44 -10.07 -0.37 -11.84
C CYS A 44 -9.49 0.84 -12.59
N ASP A 45 -10.29 1.49 -13.44
CA ASP A 45 -9.85 2.63 -14.24
C ASP A 45 -10.06 3.99 -13.57
N LEU A 46 -10.72 4.02 -12.40
CA LEU A 46 -10.95 5.25 -11.65
C LEU A 46 -9.62 5.85 -11.19
N LYS A 47 -9.40 7.13 -11.52
CA LYS A 47 -8.14 7.85 -11.24
C LYS A 47 -8.17 8.64 -9.94
N GLU A 48 -9.36 8.99 -9.48
CA GLU A 48 -9.55 9.71 -8.22
C GLU A 48 -10.06 8.76 -7.14
N TYR A 49 -9.44 8.83 -5.95
CA TYR A 49 -9.89 8.04 -4.82
C TYR A 49 -11.28 8.50 -4.35
N PRO A 50 -12.32 7.65 -4.36
CA PRO A 50 -13.70 8.06 -4.12
C PRO A 50 -13.98 8.36 -2.64
N GLU A 51 -15.11 9.00 -2.36
CA GLU A 51 -15.59 9.20 -0.99
C GLU A 51 -16.37 7.99 -0.46
N ASN A 52 -16.41 7.86 0.88
CA ASN A 52 -17.16 6.86 1.62
C ASN A 52 -16.74 5.41 1.28
N VAL A 53 -15.44 5.16 1.20
CA VAL A 53 -14.88 3.81 1.05
C VAL A 53 -15.03 3.05 2.37
N ASP A 54 -15.52 1.82 2.31
CA ASP A 54 -15.76 1.01 3.50
C ASP A 54 -14.47 0.34 3.98
N VAL A 55 -13.72 -0.28 3.07
CA VAL A 55 -12.47 -0.98 3.38
C VAL A 55 -11.41 -0.63 2.35
N CYS A 56 -10.21 -0.25 2.79
CA CYS A 56 -9.07 -0.03 1.91
C CYS A 56 -7.83 -0.80 2.37
N LEU A 57 -7.20 -1.52 1.43
CA LEU A 57 -5.86 -2.09 1.62
C LEU A 57 -4.80 -1.12 1.10
N VAL A 58 -3.86 -0.69 1.94
CA VAL A 58 -2.77 0.20 1.52
C VAL A 58 -1.46 -0.57 1.53
N GLU A 59 -0.94 -0.86 0.33
CA GLU A 59 0.39 -1.42 0.14
C GLU A 59 1.44 -0.32 0.06
N GLY A 60 2.61 -0.57 0.65
CA GLY A 60 3.79 0.27 0.48
C GLY A 60 3.98 1.30 1.58
N ALA A 61 5.21 1.77 1.69
CA ALA A 61 5.60 2.83 2.62
C ALA A 61 5.33 4.22 2.01
N VAL A 62 5.60 5.30 2.74
CA VAL A 62 5.55 6.66 2.19
C VAL A 62 6.96 7.14 1.92
N ALA A 63 7.32 7.34 0.64
CA ALA A 63 8.67 7.73 0.22
C ALA A 63 8.76 9.09 -0.48
N ASN A 64 7.66 9.63 -1.01
CA ASN A 64 7.60 10.90 -1.73
C ASN A 64 6.32 11.69 -1.37
N GLU A 65 6.20 12.92 -1.87
CA GLU A 65 5.07 13.81 -1.59
C GLU A 65 3.72 13.24 -2.09
N GLU A 66 3.67 12.68 -3.30
CA GLU A 66 2.45 12.07 -3.84
C GLU A 66 1.94 10.91 -2.99
N ASN A 67 2.83 10.06 -2.47
CA ASN A 67 2.45 8.98 -1.54
C ASN A 67 1.80 9.55 -0.28
N LEU A 68 2.34 10.65 0.24
CA LEU A 68 1.85 11.29 1.46
C LEU A 68 0.47 11.91 1.23
N GLU A 69 0.30 12.65 0.13
CA GLU A 69 -0.97 13.25 -0.26
C GLU A 69 -2.05 12.19 -0.46
N LEU A 70 -1.74 11.13 -1.22
CA LEU A 70 -2.65 10.03 -1.46
C LEU A 70 -3.03 9.32 -0.15
N LEU A 71 -2.08 9.05 0.73
CA LEU A 71 -2.36 8.41 2.03
C LEU A 71 -3.32 9.26 2.88
N TYR A 72 -3.14 10.58 2.94
CA TYR A 72 -4.05 11.46 3.66
C TYR A 72 -5.45 11.47 3.05
N GLN A 73 -5.55 11.52 1.72
CA GLN A 73 -6.83 11.43 1.01
C GLN A 73 -7.54 10.11 1.31
N VAL A 74 -6.80 8.99 1.24
CA VAL A 74 -7.30 7.64 1.52
C VAL A 74 -7.82 7.54 2.94
N ARG A 75 -7.05 7.97 3.95
CA ARG A 75 -7.49 7.92 5.35
C ARG A 75 -8.75 8.74 5.57
N LYS A 76 -8.83 9.96 5.01
CA LYS A 76 -9.99 10.85 5.17
C LYS A 76 -11.27 10.26 4.58
N ARG A 77 -11.16 9.48 3.51
CA ARG A 77 -12.30 8.96 2.74
C ARG A 77 -12.64 7.50 3.04
N THR A 78 -11.89 6.85 3.93
CA THR A 78 -12.02 5.42 4.26
C THR A 78 -12.46 5.21 5.70
N LYS A 79 -13.41 4.29 5.90
CA LYS A 79 -13.85 3.86 7.24
C LYS A 79 -12.84 2.91 7.88
N LEU A 80 -12.48 1.82 7.21
CA LEU A 80 -11.52 0.82 7.70
C LEU A 80 -10.28 0.75 6.80
N LEU A 81 -9.12 1.12 7.36
CA LEU A 81 -7.85 1.17 6.66
C LEU A 81 -6.91 0.06 7.16
N ILE A 82 -6.45 -0.78 6.22
CA ILE A 82 -5.56 -1.92 6.50
C ILE A 82 -4.16 -1.60 5.98
N SER A 83 -3.17 -1.63 6.87
CA SER A 83 -1.75 -1.60 6.51
C SER A 83 -1.36 -2.94 5.91
N PHE A 84 -1.20 -2.97 4.59
CA PHE A 84 -1.08 -4.19 3.80
C PHE A 84 0.38 -4.48 3.41
N GLY A 85 0.99 -5.43 4.10
CA GLY A 85 2.36 -5.89 3.87
C GLY A 85 3.43 -5.11 4.63
N ASP A 86 4.64 -5.69 4.71
CA ASP A 86 5.72 -5.19 5.56
C ASP A 86 6.20 -3.79 5.17
N CYS A 87 6.14 -3.41 3.88
CA CYS A 87 6.43 -2.03 3.49
C CYS A 87 5.44 -1.04 4.13
N ALA A 88 4.15 -1.34 4.20
CA ALA A 88 3.20 -0.46 4.86
C ALA A 88 3.36 -0.48 6.40
N VAL A 89 3.60 -1.67 6.96
CA VAL A 89 3.68 -1.88 8.41
C VAL A 89 4.97 -1.32 9.01
N THR A 90 6.12 -1.54 8.38
CA THR A 90 7.45 -1.22 8.95
C THR A 90 8.37 -0.46 7.99
N ALA A 91 7.88 -0.02 6.83
CA ALA A 91 8.65 0.61 5.74
C ALA A 91 9.67 -0.30 5.04
N ASN A 92 10.12 -1.37 5.70
CA ASN A 92 10.91 -2.50 5.19
C ASN A 92 12.02 -2.11 4.20
N VAL A 93 12.14 -2.80 3.06
CA VAL A 93 13.24 -2.63 2.09
C VAL A 93 13.37 -1.18 1.59
N PRO A 94 12.30 -0.46 1.21
CA PRO A 94 12.39 0.96 0.87
C PRO A 94 13.07 1.82 1.94
N ALA A 95 12.86 1.51 3.23
CA ALA A 95 13.45 2.26 4.34
C ALA A 95 14.95 2.06 4.53
N MET A 96 15.58 1.11 3.84
CA MET A 96 17.03 0.93 3.92
C MET A 96 17.79 2.20 3.50
N ARG A 97 17.22 3.04 2.62
CA ARG A 97 17.82 4.34 2.26
C ARG A 97 17.91 5.32 3.42
N ASN A 98 17.10 5.16 4.48
CA ASN A 98 17.10 6.05 5.63
C ASN A 98 18.45 6.05 6.38
N MET A 99 19.20 4.95 6.30
CA MET A 99 20.53 4.84 6.92
C MET A 99 21.57 5.75 6.25
N LEU A 100 21.28 6.27 5.05
CA LEU A 100 22.17 7.14 4.29
C LEU A 100 22.04 8.62 4.69
N GLY A 101 21.12 8.95 5.60
CA GLY A 101 20.96 10.29 6.19
C GLY A 101 20.29 11.33 5.30
N SER A 102 20.19 11.11 3.99
CA SER A 102 19.43 11.96 3.07
C SER A 102 19.02 11.21 1.80
N THR A 103 18.25 11.87 0.92
CA THR A 103 17.88 11.37 -0.42
C THR A 103 19.03 11.47 -1.43
N GLU A 104 20.03 12.29 -1.15
CA GLU A 104 21.09 12.63 -2.09
C GLU A 104 21.94 11.43 -2.55
N PRO A 105 22.39 10.51 -1.66
CA PRO A 105 23.20 9.37 -2.08
C PRO A 105 22.47 8.45 -3.07
N VAL A 106 21.17 8.19 -2.87
CA VAL A 106 20.41 7.34 -3.79
C VAL A 106 20.17 8.03 -5.14
N LEU A 107 19.83 9.32 -5.13
CA LEU A 107 19.59 10.09 -6.35
C LEU A 107 20.86 10.25 -7.19
N LYS A 108 21.99 10.60 -6.56
CA LYS A 108 23.29 10.70 -7.25
C LYS A 108 23.70 9.36 -7.83
N ARG A 109 23.56 8.28 -7.06
CA ARG A 109 23.92 6.94 -7.51
C ARG A 109 23.15 6.55 -8.76
N CYS A 110 21.82 6.71 -8.75
CA CYS A 110 20.95 6.30 -9.85
C CYS A 110 21.07 7.18 -11.09
N TYR A 111 21.11 8.51 -10.91
CA TYR A 111 20.93 9.45 -12.03
C TYR A 111 22.21 10.14 -12.49
N LEU A 112 23.29 10.13 -11.70
CA LEU A 112 24.56 10.75 -12.07
C LEU A 112 25.66 9.71 -12.28
N GLU A 113 25.89 8.82 -11.31
CA GLU A 113 27.02 7.89 -11.34
C GLU A 113 26.79 6.68 -12.25
N LEU A 114 25.56 6.18 -12.31
CA LEU A 114 25.17 5.03 -13.11
C LEU A 114 24.50 5.40 -14.44
N SER A 115 24.47 6.70 -14.77
CA SER A 115 23.87 7.16 -16.02
C SER A 115 24.80 6.88 -17.19
N ASP A 116 24.31 6.10 -18.16
CA ASP A 116 25.02 5.89 -19.44
C ASP A 116 24.89 7.12 -20.36
N ILE A 117 23.80 7.89 -20.23
CA ILE A 117 23.46 9.03 -21.09
C ILE A 117 22.71 10.09 -20.29
N GLY A 118 23.11 11.36 -20.45
CA GLY A 118 22.31 12.49 -19.97
C GLY A 118 22.23 12.61 -18.45
N ALA A 119 23.36 12.37 -17.76
CA ALA A 119 23.48 12.46 -16.31
C ALA A 119 22.96 13.80 -15.76
N GLN A 120 21.81 13.76 -15.11
CA GLN A 120 21.18 14.88 -14.45
C GLN A 120 20.18 14.36 -13.41
N LEU A 121 19.95 15.13 -12.35
CA LEU A 121 18.88 14.80 -11.41
C LEU A 121 17.52 15.10 -12.07
N PRO A 122 16.51 14.23 -11.94
CA PRO A 122 15.16 14.55 -12.40
C PRO A 122 14.62 15.73 -11.60
N ASN A 123 14.19 16.77 -12.31
CA ASN A 123 13.63 17.98 -11.72
C ASN A 123 12.57 18.54 -12.67
N GLU A 124 11.35 18.05 -12.54
CA GLU A 124 10.18 18.53 -13.29
C GLU A 124 8.99 18.65 -12.33
N PRO A 125 8.75 19.87 -11.79
CA PRO A 125 7.72 20.11 -10.79
C PRO A 125 6.32 19.68 -11.26
N GLY A 126 5.59 18.96 -10.42
CA GLY A 126 4.24 18.46 -10.72
C GLY A 126 4.19 17.23 -11.64
N ILE A 127 5.34 16.72 -12.08
CA ILE A 127 5.44 15.46 -12.83
C ILE A 127 6.24 14.42 -12.04
N VAL A 128 7.37 14.83 -11.46
CA VAL A 128 8.19 13.97 -10.61
C VAL A 128 8.06 14.44 -9.16
N PRO A 129 7.45 13.64 -8.27
CA PRO A 129 7.28 14.04 -6.88
C PRO A 129 8.61 14.04 -6.14
N GLU A 130 8.80 15.02 -5.25
CA GLU A 130 9.99 15.08 -4.42
C GLU A 130 10.02 13.92 -3.41
N LEU A 131 11.20 13.33 -3.21
CA LEU A 131 11.39 12.31 -2.19
C LEU A 131 11.35 12.96 -0.80
N LEU A 132 10.62 12.33 0.12
CA LEU A 132 10.70 12.69 1.53
C LEU A 132 12.10 12.38 2.07
N GLU A 133 12.52 13.15 3.08
CA GLU A 133 13.82 12.96 3.75
C GLU A 133 14.00 11.50 4.20
N ARG A 134 12.94 10.91 4.75
CA ARG A 134 12.91 9.50 5.19
C ARG A 134 11.66 8.80 4.67
N VAL A 135 11.83 7.52 4.34
CA VAL A 135 10.71 6.61 4.10
C VAL A 135 10.09 6.22 5.45
N ARG A 136 8.76 6.30 5.55
CA ARG A 136 8.02 6.04 6.79
C ARG A 136 6.93 4.98 6.60
N PRO A 137 6.65 4.14 7.61
CA PRO A 137 5.48 3.27 7.58
C PRO A 137 4.21 4.12 7.70
N ILE A 138 3.09 3.62 7.19
CA ILE A 138 1.88 4.45 7.05
C ILE A 138 1.25 4.84 8.40
N HIS A 139 1.46 4.03 9.44
CA HIS A 139 0.93 4.27 10.78
C HIS A 139 1.63 5.40 11.54
N GLU A 140 2.78 5.89 11.07
CA GLU A 140 3.39 7.12 11.59
C GLU A 140 2.65 8.38 11.11
N LEU A 141 1.78 8.26 10.12
CA LEU A 141 1.19 9.40 9.40
C LEU A 141 -0.32 9.48 9.53
N VAL A 142 -0.98 8.33 9.62
CA VAL A 142 -2.43 8.22 9.76
C VAL A 142 -2.79 7.06 10.68
N ASP A 143 -3.97 7.13 11.30
CA ASP A 143 -4.49 6.02 12.09
C ASP A 143 -4.79 4.80 11.23
N ILE A 144 -4.38 3.62 11.70
CA ILE A 144 -4.55 2.32 11.03
C ILE A 144 -5.45 1.43 11.88
N ASP A 145 -6.42 0.78 11.25
CA ASP A 145 -7.39 -0.08 11.93
C ASP A 145 -6.88 -1.52 12.05
N ILE A 146 -6.19 -2.03 11.01
CA ILE A 146 -5.68 -3.40 10.95
C ILE A 146 -4.26 -3.41 10.35
N PHE A 147 -3.38 -4.23 10.92
CA PHE A 147 -2.05 -4.51 10.37
C PHE A 147 -2.02 -5.92 9.79
N LEU A 148 -1.64 -6.04 8.51
CA LEU A 148 -1.53 -7.31 7.81
C LEU A 148 -0.06 -7.52 7.38
N PRO A 149 0.81 -8.06 8.26
CA PRO A 149 2.23 -8.22 7.98
C PRO A 149 2.53 -9.36 6.99
N GLY A 150 3.69 -9.26 6.33
CA GLY A 150 4.28 -10.18 5.35
C GLY A 150 4.86 -9.44 4.13
N CYS A 151 5.90 -9.98 3.49
CA CYS A 151 6.54 -9.38 2.31
C CYS A 151 6.58 -10.34 1.09
N PRO A 152 5.42 -10.73 0.50
CA PRO A 152 4.07 -10.27 0.83
C PRO A 152 3.35 -11.17 1.86
N PRO A 153 2.22 -10.70 2.46
CA PRO A 153 1.33 -11.57 3.23
C PRO A 153 0.78 -12.67 2.30
N SER A 154 0.66 -13.91 2.77
CA SER A 154 0.15 -15.02 1.94
C SER A 154 -1.33 -14.84 1.59
N ALA A 155 -1.76 -15.38 0.45
CA ALA A 155 -3.16 -15.39 0.01
C ALA A 155 -4.12 -15.88 1.11
N ASP A 156 -3.79 -16.99 1.80
CA ASP A 156 -4.60 -17.50 2.92
C ASP A 156 -4.77 -16.49 4.07
N ARG A 157 -3.72 -15.72 4.37
CA ARG A 157 -3.76 -14.69 5.41
C ARG A 157 -4.59 -13.49 4.95
N ILE A 158 -4.43 -13.08 3.70
CA ILE A 158 -5.22 -12.02 3.08
C ILE A 158 -6.70 -12.39 3.12
N LYS A 159 -7.05 -13.61 2.70
CA LYS A 159 -8.41 -14.15 2.77
C LYS A 159 -8.94 -14.15 4.20
N SER A 160 -8.14 -14.61 5.15
CA SER A 160 -8.52 -14.65 6.58
C SER A 160 -8.77 -13.26 7.18
N ALA A 161 -8.08 -12.23 6.67
CA ALA A 161 -8.31 -10.84 7.07
C ALA A 161 -9.55 -10.22 6.41
N ILE A 162 -9.83 -10.53 5.14
CA ILE A 162 -10.92 -9.91 4.38
C ILE A 162 -12.26 -10.62 4.60
N ALA A 163 -12.29 -11.96 4.61
CA ALA A 163 -13.54 -12.72 4.64
C ALA A 163 -14.47 -12.35 5.82
N PRO A 164 -13.99 -12.15 7.06
CA PRO A 164 -14.83 -11.69 8.17
C PRO A 164 -15.46 -10.33 7.93
N LEU A 165 -14.74 -9.40 7.28
CA LEU A 165 -15.23 -8.06 6.97
C LEU A 165 -16.42 -8.09 6.02
N LEU A 166 -16.47 -9.07 5.10
CA LEU A 166 -17.60 -9.29 4.19
C LEU A 166 -18.89 -9.67 4.92
N GLU A 167 -18.77 -10.18 6.15
CA GLU A 167 -19.90 -10.53 7.03
C GLU A 167 -20.16 -9.46 8.11
N GLY A 168 -19.48 -8.31 8.05
CA GLY A 168 -19.57 -7.25 9.06
C GLY A 168 -18.91 -7.61 10.40
N LYS A 169 -17.98 -8.57 10.40
CA LYS A 169 -17.20 -8.99 11.58
C LYS A 169 -15.76 -8.52 11.46
N MET A 170 -15.13 -8.21 12.58
CA MET A 170 -13.69 -7.93 12.60
C MET A 170 -12.89 -9.24 12.51
N PRO A 171 -11.81 -9.29 11.71
CA PRO A 171 -10.93 -10.45 11.68
C PRO A 171 -10.13 -10.55 12.99
N VAL A 172 -9.82 -11.79 13.40
CA VAL A 172 -8.96 -12.03 14.55
C VAL A 172 -7.50 -11.99 14.10
N MET A 173 -6.79 -10.92 14.46
CA MET A 173 -5.42 -10.67 14.03
C MET A 173 -4.41 -11.12 15.10
N GLU A 174 -4.50 -12.38 15.49
CA GLU A 174 -3.70 -12.95 16.59
C GLU A 174 -2.97 -14.23 16.16
N GLY A 175 -1.90 -14.56 16.87
CA GLY A 175 -1.13 -15.78 16.66
C GLY A 175 -0.17 -15.73 15.45
N ARG A 176 0.64 -16.78 15.34
CA ARG A 176 1.76 -16.84 14.38
C ARG A 176 1.32 -16.88 12.91
N GLU A 177 0.14 -17.42 12.64
CA GLU A 177 -0.38 -17.50 11.27
C GLU A 177 -0.78 -16.13 10.71
N MET A 178 -1.30 -15.25 11.57
CA MET A 178 -1.70 -13.88 11.20
C MET A 178 -0.57 -12.86 11.39
N ILE A 179 0.33 -13.07 12.35
CA ILE A 179 1.44 -12.17 12.66
C ILE A 179 2.75 -12.82 12.26
N LYS A 180 3.08 -12.73 10.97
CA LYS A 180 4.36 -13.19 10.42
C LYS A 180 4.90 -12.17 9.43
N PHE A 181 6.03 -11.59 9.80
CA PHE A 181 6.93 -10.83 8.94
C PHE A 181 7.79 -11.78 8.12
N GLY A 182 8.34 -11.31 7.01
CA GLY A 182 9.25 -12.09 6.18
C GLY A 182 9.20 -11.66 4.74
#